data_AF-A0A960ZSH5-F1
#
_entry.id   AF-A0A960ZSH5-F1
#
_cell.length_a   1.000
_cell.length_b   1.000
_cell.length_c   1.000
_cell.angle_alpha   90.00
_cell.angle_beta   90.00
_cell.angle_gamma   90.00
#
_symmetry.space_group_name_H-M   'P 1'
#
loop_
_entity.id
_entity.type
_entity.pdbx_description
1 polymer ?
#
loop_
_entity_poly.entity_id
_entity_poly.type
_entity_poly.pdbx_seq_one_letter_code
_entity_poly.pdbx_strand_id
1 'polypeptide(L)' 'MKPFFSPNIATTGRIIRAILGLLLLISAWRAGAESPWWCGFLALMGLFTLYEAKRGWCIARACGLRTPM' A
#
# COMPACT_ATOMS: atom_id res chain seq x y z
N MET A 1 -2.72 -11.95 24.85
CA MET A 1 -1.77 -11.60 23.76
C MET A 1 -2.50 -10.67 22.80
N LYS A 2 -2.03 -9.44 22.59
CA LYS A 2 -2.64 -8.55 21.59
C LYS A 2 -2.22 -9.04 20.21
N PRO A 3 -3.14 -9.25 19.24
CA PRO A 3 -2.76 -9.70 17.92
C PRO A 3 -1.82 -8.67 17.28
N PHE A 4 -0.71 -9.14 16.69
CA PHE A 4 0.23 -8.29 15.93
C PHE A 4 -0.47 -7.47 14.83
N PHE A 5 -1.61 -7.98 14.33
CA PHE A 5 -2.50 -7.33 13.37
C PHE A 5 -3.65 -6.54 14.03
N SER A 6 -3.42 -5.91 15.18
CA SER A 6 -4.38 -4.93 15.67
C SER A 6 -4.44 -3.75 14.69
N PRO A 7 -5.64 -3.33 14.23
CA PRO A 7 -5.77 -2.20 13.32
C PRO A 7 -5.12 -0.96 13.95
N ASN A 8 -4.08 -0.46 13.29
CA ASN A 8 -3.23 0.63 13.77
C ASN A 8 -3.40 1.89 12.91
N ILE A 9 -4.34 1.90 11.96
CA ILE A 9 -4.57 2.98 11.01
C ILE A 9 -5.99 3.51 11.14
N ALA A 10 -6.14 4.84 11.18
CA ALA A 10 -7.43 5.52 11.11
C ALA A 10 -8.07 5.31 9.74
N THR A 11 -9.41 5.34 9.65
CA THR A 11 -10.16 5.12 8.40
C THR A 11 -9.65 5.98 7.23
N THR A 12 -9.22 7.22 7.51
CA THR A 12 -8.60 8.14 6.53
C THR A 12 -7.28 7.59 5.96
N GLY A 13 -6.37 7.12 6.81
CA GLY A 13 -5.08 6.54 6.39
C GLY A 13 -5.24 5.22 5.62
N ARG A 14 -6.39 4.54 5.78
CA ARG A 14 -6.77 3.37 4.97
C ARG A 14 -7.18 3.80 3.55
N ILE A 15 -8.01 4.83 3.44
CA ILE A 15 -8.50 5.36 2.16
C ILE A 15 -7.34 5.92 1.33
N ILE A 16 -6.44 6.72 1.93
CA ILE A 16 -5.28 7.27 1.22
C ILE A 16 -4.39 6.16 0.66
N ARG A 17 -4.12 5.11 1.44
CA ARG A 17 -3.36 3.94 0.97
C ARG A 17 -4.08 3.17 -0.13
N ALA A 18 -5.41 3.04 -0.03
CA ALA A 18 -6.21 2.42 -1.08
C ALA A 18 -6.10 3.20 -2.40
N ILE A 19 -6.18 4.53 -2.34
CA ILE A 19 -6.02 5.42 -3.49
C ILE A 19 -4.60 5.31 -4.06
N LEU A 20 -3.58 5.37 -3.22
CA LEU A 20 -2.17 5.24 -3.65
C LEU A 20 -1.89 3.90 -4.32
N GLY A 21 -2.39 2.80 -3.76
CA GLY A 21 -2.26 1.47 -4.35
C GLY A 21 -2.97 1.37 -5.72
N LEU A 22 -4.13 2.01 -5.86
CA LEU A 22 -4.84 2.07 -7.14
C LEU A 22 -4.07 2.89 -8.19
N LEU A 23 -3.51 4.04 -7.80
CA LEU A 23 -2.67 4.88 -8.66
C LEU A 23 -1.41 4.14 -9.11
N LEU A 24 -0.80 3.35 -8.21
CA LEU A 24 0.35 2.48 -8.52
C LEU A 24 -0.02 1.39 -9.53
N LEU A 25 -1.20 0.78 -9.43
CA LEU A 25 -1.65 -0.20 -10.42
C LEU A 25 -1.96 0.43 -11.78
N ILE A 26 -2.56 1.63 -11.81
CA ILE A 26 -2.82 2.37 -13.06
C ILE A 26 -1.50 2.75 -13.73
N SER A 27 -0.51 3.21 -12.96
CA SER A 27 0.82 3.51 -13.48
C SER A 27 1.58 2.26 -13.92
N ALA A 28 1.45 1.13 -13.21
CA ALA A 28 2.01 -0.17 -13.62
C ALA A 28 1.45 -0.61 -14.98
N TRP A 29 0.13 -0.50 -15.17
CA TRP A 29 -0.53 -0.83 -16.43
C TRP A 29 0.02 -0.02 -17.59
N ARG A 30 0.24 1.28 -17.37
CA ARG A 30 0.80 2.17 -18.40
C ARG A 30 2.29 1.89 -18.66
N ALA A 31 3.06 1.63 -17.62
CA ALA A 31 4.48 1.32 -17.70
C ALA A 31 4.78 -0.05 -18.32
N GLY A 32 3.83 -1.00 -18.25
CA GLY A 32 3.95 -2.32 -18.86
C GLY A 32 4.03 -2.32 -20.38
N ALA A 33 3.59 -1.23 -21.03
CA ALA A 33 3.79 -1.06 -22.46
C ALA A 33 5.26 -0.81 -22.83
N GLU A 34 6.07 -0.26 -21.91
CA GLU A 34 7.46 0.11 -22.19
C GLU A 34 8.47 -0.84 -21.53
N SER A 35 8.18 -1.32 -20.33
CA SER A 35 9.09 -2.22 -19.61
C SER A 35 8.34 -3.20 -18.71
N PRO A 36 8.40 -4.51 -19.00
CA PRO A 36 7.81 -5.55 -18.16
C PRO A 36 8.35 -5.54 -16.72
N TRP A 37 9.61 -5.12 -16.56
CA TRP A 37 10.27 -5.03 -15.25
C TRP A 37 9.63 -3.96 -14.35
N TRP A 38 9.44 -2.75 -14.88
CA TRP A 38 8.79 -1.66 -14.15
C TRP A 38 7.32 -1.94 -13.85
N CYS A 39 6.62 -2.60 -14.78
CA CYS A 39 5.26 -3.08 -14.56
C CYS A 39 5.19 -4.04 -13.37
N GLY A 40 6.05 -5.06 -13.35
CA GLY A 40 6.12 -6.02 -12.24
C GLY A 40 6.36 -5.32 -10.90
N PHE A 41 7.34 -4.42 -10.83
CA PHE A 41 7.70 -3.72 -9.60
C PHE A 41 6.57 -2.81 -9.08
N LEU A 42 5.98 -1.99 -9.96
CA LEU A 42 4.87 -1.09 -9.62
C LEU A 42 3.61 -1.87 -9.22
N ALA A 43 3.32 -2.98 -9.91
CA ALA A 43 2.20 -3.84 -9.58
C ALA A 43 2.38 -4.48 -8.20
N LEU A 44 3.59 -4.96 -7.87
CA LEU A 44 3.90 -5.54 -6.57
C LEU A 44 3.75 -4.52 -5.44
N MET A 45 4.27 -3.29 -5.63
CA MET A 45 4.12 -2.20 -4.67
C MET A 45 2.66 -1.75 -4.52
N GLY A 46 1.90 -1.67 -5.61
CA GLY A 46 0.47 -1.34 -5.61
C GLY A 46 -0.38 -2.39 -4.89
N LEU A 47 -0.16 -3.68 -5.17
CA LEU A 47 -0.82 -4.78 -4.47
C LEU A 47 -0.46 -4.81 -2.98
N PHE A 48 0.80 -4.58 -2.65
CA PHE A 48 1.26 -4.56 -1.26
C PHE A 48 0.58 -3.44 -0.46
N THR A 49 0.55 -2.22 -1.02
CA THR A 49 -0.13 -1.07 -0.38
C THR A 49 -1.65 -1.28 -0.25
N LEU A 50 -2.30 -1.91 -1.23
CA LEU A 50 -3.71 -2.32 -1.13
C LEU A 50 -3.94 -3.40 -0.06
N TYR A 51 -3.03 -4.37 0.06
CA TYR A 51 -3.08 -5.41 1.07
C TYR A 51 -2.96 -4.82 2.48
N GLU A 52 -2.01 -3.91 2.70
CA GLU A 52 -1.86 -3.15 3.94
C GLU A 52 -3.12 -2.34 4.27
N ALA A 53 -3.71 -1.65 3.28
CA ALA A 53 -4.97 -0.94 3.44
C ALA A 53 -6.11 -1.89 3.86
N LYS A 54 -6.28 -3.03 3.19
CA LYS A 54 -7.33 -4.01 3.52
C LYS A 54 -7.17 -4.56 4.94
N ARG A 55 -5.94 -4.82 5.38
CA ARG A 55 -5.63 -5.28 6.74
C ARG A 55 -5.77 -4.19 7.80
N GLY A 56 -5.89 -2.91 7.40
CA GLY A 56 -5.94 -1.79 8.33
C GLY A 56 -4.64 -1.63 9.13
N TRP A 57 -3.53 -2.12 8.58
CA TRP A 57 -2.24 -2.26 9.24
C TRP A 57 -1.15 -1.82 8.28
N CYS A 58 -0.20 -1.00 8.74
CA CYS A 58 0.89 -0.51 7.91
C CYS A 58 2.20 -0.77 8.63
N ILE A 59 3.12 -1.41 7.92
CA ILE A 59 4.47 -1.71 8.39
C ILE A 59 5.21 -0.44 8.80
N ALA A 60 5.07 0.68 8.08
CA ALA A 60 5.73 1.94 8.45
C ALA A 60 5.39 2.37 9.89
N ARG A 61 4.11 2.31 10.26
CA ARG A 61 3.67 2.66 11.62
C ARG A 61 4.06 1.59 12.65
N ALA A 62 4.11 0.31 12.25
CA ALA A 62 4.64 -0.76 13.10
C ALA A 62 6.16 -0.62 13.37
N CYS A 63 6.91 -0.12 12.39
CA CYS A 63 8.33 0.24 12.52
C CYS A 63 8.55 1.59 13.24
N GLY A 64 7.51 2.24 13.74
CA GLY A 64 7.61 3.50 14.49
C GLY A 64 7.76 4.75 13.63
N LEU A 65 7.65 4.67 12.30
CA LEU A 65 7.58 5.85 11.44
C LEU A 65 6.25 6.56 11.69
N ARG A 66 6.32 7.73 12.33
CA ARG A 66 5.20 8.67 12.42
C ARG A 66 4.97 9.29 11.04
N THR A 67 4.30 8.56 10.17
CA THR A 67 3.78 9.13 8.93
C THR A 67 2.63 10.06 9.30
N PRO A 68 2.68 11.37 8.97
CA PRO A 68 1.54 12.26 9.12
C PRO A 68 0.49 11.88 8.06
N MET A 69 -0.31 10.85 8.39
CA MET A 69 -1.48 10.42 7.62
C MET A 69 -2.55 9.89 8.56
#